data_AF-A0A2V8TV15-F1
#
_entry.id   AF-A0A2V8TV15-F1
#
_cell.length_a   1.000
_cell.length_b   1.000
_cell.length_c   1.000
_cell.angle_alpha   90.00
_cell.angle_beta   90.00
_cell.angle_gamma   90.00
#
_symmetry.space_group_name_H-M   'P 1'
#
loop_
_entity.id
_entity.type
_entity.pdbx_description
1 polymer ?
#
loop_
_entity_poly.entity_id
_entity_poly.type
_entity_poly.pdbx_seq_one_letter_code
_entity_poly.pdbx_strand_id
1 'polypeptide(L)'
;MTSVLNLFRSHAGEAERFYSLYLIRLSANGRSNRVIEACRQIRRHAARAGQPLAADFTIDFEIDALCKRREFSSAWRQLRRFERLVFRRPIDLTARSWPPAQLSWFLDRHPNILYFLGRFKPARRLMDAILEDTFSRPRAGLSFHMLGYIYKPVPRPKSRLDVTLYHIYRELGSSLEDWPLWSSFVKGFHLKVFQVTGISQQQLLRDPSLLRAFCERISRELDERLSAGVSRGERDLIESAAKVLRYQEDVARKKEAIMDSVRRREQQVAEIFPDLR
;
A
#
# COMPACT_ATOMS: atom_id res chain seq x y z
N MET A 1 -24.27 -11.61 -17.90
CA MET A 1 -23.12 -10.80 -17.44
C MET A 1 -23.42 -9.34 -17.70
N THR A 2 -23.34 -8.48 -16.68
CA THR A 2 -23.62 -7.04 -16.83
C THR A 2 -22.44 -6.34 -17.48
N SER A 3 -22.65 -5.65 -18.61
CA SER A 3 -21.59 -4.88 -19.26
C SER A 3 -21.32 -3.58 -18.49
N VAL A 4 -20.05 -3.19 -18.39
CA VAL A 4 -19.65 -1.88 -17.88
C VAL A 4 -20.00 -0.82 -18.93
N LEU A 5 -20.77 0.20 -18.53
CA LEU A 5 -21.14 1.32 -19.39
C LEU A 5 -19.89 2.04 -19.92
N ASN A 6 -19.89 2.47 -21.19
CA ASN A 6 -18.78 3.22 -21.79
C ASN A 6 -18.88 4.72 -21.45
N LEU A 7 -18.14 5.14 -20.41
CA LEU A 7 -18.11 6.53 -19.94
C LEU A 7 -17.18 7.43 -20.76
N PHE A 8 -16.24 6.86 -21.53
CA PHE A 8 -15.37 7.67 -22.41
C PHE A 8 -16.15 8.37 -23.54
N ARG A 9 -17.37 7.93 -23.82
CA ARG A 9 -18.28 8.59 -24.77
C ARG A 9 -19.32 9.50 -24.10
N SER A 10 -19.87 9.06 -22.97
CA SER A 10 -20.99 9.75 -22.32
C SER A 10 -20.57 10.77 -21.26
N HIS A 11 -19.37 10.64 -20.70
CA HIS A 11 -18.87 11.40 -19.55
C HIS A 11 -17.34 11.62 -19.66
N ALA A 12 -16.85 12.04 -20.83
CA ALA A 12 -15.41 12.02 -21.17
C ALA A 12 -14.51 12.76 -20.14
N GLY A 13 -15.01 13.82 -19.50
CA GLY A 13 -14.27 14.57 -18.47
C GLY A 13 -14.24 13.95 -17.06
N GLU A 14 -15.12 12.99 -16.76
CA GLU A 14 -15.24 12.39 -15.42
C GLU A 14 -15.11 10.85 -15.43
N ALA A 15 -14.87 10.25 -16.59
CA ALA A 15 -14.84 8.79 -16.77
C ALA A 15 -13.87 8.10 -15.81
N GLU A 16 -12.63 8.57 -15.71
CA GLU A 16 -11.63 8.00 -14.78
C GLU A 16 -12.11 8.05 -13.32
N ARG A 17 -12.72 9.17 -12.90
CA ARG A 17 -13.22 9.33 -11.52
C ARG A 17 -14.33 8.33 -11.22
N PHE A 18 -15.35 8.25 -12.08
CA PHE A 18 -16.47 7.33 -11.88
C PHE A 18 -16.05 5.87 -11.94
N TYR A 19 -15.18 5.50 -12.89
CA TYR A 19 -14.63 4.15 -12.95
C TYR A 19 -13.77 3.81 -11.73
N SER A 20 -12.95 4.74 -11.24
CA SER A 20 -12.15 4.51 -10.03
C SER A 20 -13.04 4.24 -8.82
N LEU A 21 -14.08 5.05 -8.61
CA LEU A 21 -15.04 4.83 -7.52
C LEU A 21 -15.79 3.50 -7.68
N TYR A 22 -16.19 3.15 -8.90
CA TYR A 22 -16.82 1.87 -9.21
C TYR A 22 -15.90 0.68 -8.85
N LEU A 23 -14.63 0.72 -9.26
CA LEU A 23 -13.66 -0.34 -8.97
C LEU A 23 -13.32 -0.42 -7.47
N ILE A 24 -13.23 0.71 -6.77
CA ILE A 24 -13.08 0.76 -5.31
C ILE A 24 -14.25 0.04 -4.63
N ARG A 25 -15.49 0.33 -5.03
CA ARG A 25 -16.69 -0.30 -4.45
C ARG A 25 -16.74 -1.81 -4.70
N LEU A 26 -16.48 -2.24 -5.94
CA LEU A 26 -16.38 -3.66 -6.24
C LEU A 26 -15.30 -4.36 -5.40
N SER A 27 -14.16 -3.70 -5.22
CA SER A 27 -13.03 -4.22 -4.43
C SER A 27 -13.33 -4.31 -2.94
N ALA A 28 -14.07 -3.33 -2.39
CA ALA A 28 -14.52 -3.30 -1.01
C ALA A 28 -15.56 -4.40 -0.73
N ASN A 29 -16.46 -4.65 -1.68
CA ASN A 29 -17.48 -5.70 -1.60
C ASN A 29 -16.93 -7.11 -1.95
N GLY A 30 -15.61 -7.30 -2.03
CA GLY A 30 -14.99 -8.60 -2.29
C GLY A 30 -15.26 -9.18 -3.69
N ARG A 31 -15.79 -8.39 -4.65
CA ARG A 31 -16.19 -8.86 -5.98
C ARG A 31 -15.01 -8.94 -6.96
N SER A 32 -13.93 -9.63 -6.59
CA SER A 32 -12.66 -9.66 -7.35
C SER A 32 -12.81 -10.10 -8.81
N ASN A 33 -13.67 -11.08 -9.11
CA ASN A 33 -13.95 -11.48 -10.51
C ASN A 33 -14.50 -10.31 -11.34
N ARG A 34 -15.43 -9.58 -10.74
CA ARG A 34 -16.07 -8.44 -11.39
C ARG A 34 -15.10 -7.28 -11.58
N VAL A 35 -14.20 -7.04 -10.62
CA VAL A 35 -13.12 -6.06 -10.76
C VAL A 35 -12.26 -6.37 -11.98
N ILE A 36 -11.79 -7.62 -12.12
CA ILE A 36 -10.95 -8.04 -13.26
C ILE A 36 -11.68 -7.83 -14.59
N GLU A 37 -12.94 -8.26 -14.65
CA GLU A 37 -13.77 -8.10 -15.84
C GLU A 37 -13.98 -6.61 -16.18
N ALA A 38 -14.32 -5.80 -15.18
CA ALA A 38 -14.55 -4.38 -15.33
C ALA A 38 -13.30 -3.65 -15.83
N CYS A 39 -12.13 -3.87 -15.22
CA CYS A 39 -10.86 -3.30 -15.66
C CYS A 39 -10.59 -3.61 -17.15
N ARG A 40 -10.84 -4.84 -17.60
CA ARG A 40 -10.67 -5.24 -19.00
C ARG A 40 -11.69 -4.58 -19.93
N GLN A 41 -12.94 -4.42 -19.50
CA GLN A 41 -13.97 -3.70 -20.27
C GLN A 41 -13.64 -2.22 -20.41
N ILE A 42 -13.26 -1.56 -19.31
CA ILE A 42 -12.88 -0.13 -19.28
C ILE A 42 -11.72 0.14 -20.23
N ARG A 43 -10.65 -0.66 -20.18
CA ARG A 43 -9.52 -0.49 -21.12
C ARG A 43 -9.90 -0.73 -22.58
N ARG A 44 -10.82 -1.66 -22.86
CA ARG A 44 -11.35 -1.85 -24.22
C ARG A 44 -12.14 -0.63 -24.69
N HIS A 45 -12.93 -0.02 -23.81
CA HIS A 45 -13.68 1.20 -24.11
C HIS A 45 -12.74 2.37 -24.38
N ALA A 46 -11.70 2.56 -23.55
CA ALA A 46 -10.68 3.59 -23.72
C ALA A 46 -9.93 3.44 -25.05
N ALA A 47 -9.51 2.22 -25.40
CA ALA A 47 -8.86 1.93 -26.67
C ALA A 47 -9.77 2.25 -27.88
N ARG A 48 -11.05 1.88 -27.81
CA ARG A 48 -12.05 2.20 -28.85
C ARG A 48 -12.37 3.69 -28.96
N ALA A 49 -12.10 4.46 -27.91
CA ALA A 49 -12.24 5.92 -27.90
C ALA A 49 -10.94 6.64 -28.35
N GLY A 50 -9.90 5.90 -28.76
CA GLY A 50 -8.61 6.47 -29.15
C GLY A 50 -7.75 6.96 -27.98
N GLN A 51 -8.11 6.60 -26.73
CA GLN A 51 -7.47 7.07 -25.51
C GLN A 51 -7.02 5.92 -24.60
N PRO A 52 -6.20 4.95 -25.08
CA PRO A 52 -5.88 3.74 -24.32
C PRO A 52 -5.23 4.01 -22.95
N LEU A 53 -4.42 5.07 -22.83
CA LEU A 53 -3.73 5.43 -21.60
C LEU A 53 -4.68 5.99 -20.51
N ALA A 54 -5.85 6.50 -20.90
CA ALA A 54 -6.85 7.02 -19.96
C ALA A 54 -7.46 5.94 -19.05
N ALA A 55 -7.12 4.67 -19.26
CA ALA A 55 -7.56 3.54 -18.45
C ALA A 55 -6.40 2.76 -17.78
N ASP A 56 -5.17 3.28 -17.79
CA ASP A 56 -4.03 2.58 -17.18
C ASP A 56 -4.15 2.46 -15.65
N PHE A 57 -4.87 3.38 -15.00
CA PHE A 57 -5.19 3.30 -13.56
C PHE A 57 -5.88 1.97 -13.18
N THR A 58 -6.59 1.32 -14.11
CA THR A 58 -7.27 0.04 -13.88
C THR A 58 -6.32 -1.13 -13.66
N ILE A 59 -5.03 -0.98 -14.01
CA ILE A 59 -4.06 -2.07 -13.96
C ILE A 59 -3.75 -2.46 -12.50
N ASP A 60 -3.53 -1.49 -11.62
CA ASP A 60 -3.27 -1.77 -10.20
C ASP A 60 -4.49 -2.44 -9.54
N PHE A 61 -5.73 -2.02 -9.87
CA PHE A 61 -6.95 -2.70 -9.42
C PHE A 61 -7.05 -4.16 -9.88
N GLU A 62 -6.67 -4.46 -11.13
CA GLU A 62 -6.66 -5.83 -11.63
C GLU A 62 -5.58 -6.68 -10.94
N ILE A 63 -4.38 -6.12 -10.72
CA ILE A 63 -3.31 -6.78 -9.96
C ILE A 63 -3.80 -7.13 -8.55
N ASP A 64 -4.44 -6.18 -7.85
CA ASP A 64 -5.01 -6.40 -6.53
C ASP A 64 -6.08 -7.50 -6.52
N ALA A 65 -7.00 -7.48 -7.48
CA ALA A 65 -8.05 -8.48 -7.59
C ALA A 65 -7.49 -9.88 -7.90
N LEU A 66 -6.47 -9.98 -8.77
CA LEU A 66 -5.77 -11.23 -9.07
C LEU A 66 -5.04 -11.76 -7.82
N CYS A 67 -4.36 -10.88 -7.07
CA CYS A 67 -3.70 -11.26 -5.82
C CYS A 67 -4.70 -11.74 -4.75
N LYS A 68 -5.86 -11.08 -4.59
CA LYS A 68 -6.94 -11.55 -3.69
C LYS A 68 -7.43 -12.95 -4.06
N ARG A 69 -7.42 -13.29 -5.35
CA ARG A 69 -7.77 -14.61 -5.87
C ARG A 69 -6.61 -15.62 -5.87
N ARG A 70 -5.44 -15.24 -5.36
CA ARG A 70 -4.20 -16.04 -5.39
C ARG A 70 -3.71 -16.39 -6.79
N GLU A 71 -4.11 -15.62 -7.80
CA GLU A 71 -3.67 -15.79 -9.19
C GLU A 71 -2.35 -15.03 -9.43
N PHE A 72 -1.32 -15.30 -8.62
CA PHE A 72 -0.09 -14.51 -8.56
C PHE A 72 0.70 -14.49 -9.88
N SER A 73 0.69 -15.58 -10.65
CA SER A 73 1.32 -15.63 -11.98
C SER A 73 0.63 -14.70 -12.98
N SER A 74 -0.69 -14.56 -12.89
CA SER A 74 -1.44 -13.60 -13.71
C SER A 74 -1.20 -12.17 -13.24
N ALA A 75 -1.18 -11.93 -11.93
CA ALA A 75 -0.82 -10.62 -11.37
C ALA A 75 0.59 -10.19 -11.81
N TRP A 76 1.55 -11.11 -11.79
CA TRP A 76 2.91 -10.88 -12.27
C TRP A 76 2.94 -10.49 -13.74
N ARG A 77 2.27 -11.25 -14.63
CA ARG A 77 2.19 -10.91 -16.06
C ARG A 77 1.59 -9.53 -16.28
N GLN A 78 0.55 -9.18 -15.51
CA GLN A 78 -0.10 -7.88 -15.60
C GLN A 78 0.83 -6.75 -15.13
N LEU A 79 1.59 -6.95 -14.05
CA LEU A 79 2.63 -6.02 -13.60
C LEU A 79 3.73 -5.84 -14.66
N ARG A 80 4.25 -6.93 -15.24
CA ARG A 80 5.26 -6.87 -16.32
C ARG A 80 4.73 -6.15 -17.57
N ARG A 81 3.43 -6.24 -17.85
CA ARG A 81 2.79 -5.44 -18.91
C ARG A 81 2.75 -3.97 -18.54
N PHE A 82 2.39 -3.64 -17.30
CA PHE A 82 2.32 -2.26 -16.83
C PHE A 82 3.68 -1.56 -16.91
N GLU A 83 4.74 -2.25 -16.52
CA GLU A 83 6.11 -1.74 -16.66
C GLU A 83 6.44 -1.34 -18.10
N ARG A 84 6.03 -2.14 -19.09
CA ARG A 84 6.28 -1.80 -20.50
C ARG A 84 5.52 -0.57 -20.95
N LEU A 85 4.35 -0.29 -20.38
CA LEU A 85 3.61 0.93 -20.67
C LEU A 85 4.32 2.16 -20.09
N VAL A 86 4.78 2.05 -18.84
CA VAL A 86 5.41 3.17 -18.11
C VAL A 86 6.84 3.42 -18.56
N PHE A 87 7.67 2.38 -18.65
CA PHE A 87 9.10 2.48 -18.94
C PHE A 87 9.46 2.18 -20.39
N ARG A 88 8.47 1.85 -21.25
CA ARG A 88 8.66 1.43 -22.66
C ARG A 88 9.49 0.16 -22.86
N ARG A 89 9.99 -0.45 -21.79
CA ARG A 89 10.77 -1.69 -21.76
C ARG A 89 10.54 -2.41 -20.42
N PRO A 90 10.71 -3.75 -20.37
CA PRO A 90 10.73 -4.46 -19.10
C PRO A 90 11.89 -3.99 -18.22
N ILE A 91 11.68 -3.89 -16.91
CA ILE A 91 12.78 -3.60 -15.99
C ILE A 91 13.60 -4.87 -15.76
N ASP A 92 14.92 -4.81 -15.90
CA ASP A 92 15.82 -5.92 -15.58
C ASP A 92 15.92 -6.10 -14.05
N LEU A 93 15.31 -7.18 -13.53
CA LEU A 93 15.33 -7.50 -12.10
C LEU A 93 16.63 -8.21 -11.66
N THR A 94 17.54 -8.46 -12.60
CA THR A 94 18.85 -9.06 -12.31
C THR A 94 19.97 -8.00 -12.24
N ALA A 95 19.71 -6.79 -12.72
CA ALA A 95 20.64 -5.65 -12.71
C ALA A 95 21.21 -5.35 -11.32
N ARG A 96 22.53 -5.14 -11.22
CA ARG A 96 23.24 -4.93 -9.93
C ARG A 96 22.65 -3.80 -9.08
N SER A 97 22.14 -2.74 -9.72
CA SER A 97 21.48 -1.61 -9.09
C SER A 97 20.36 -1.08 -10.00
N TRP A 98 19.48 -0.24 -9.43
CA TRP A 98 18.36 0.36 -10.15
C TRP A 98 18.31 1.87 -9.93
N PRO A 99 17.86 2.66 -10.92
CA PRO A 99 17.59 4.08 -10.75
C PRO A 99 16.45 4.34 -9.72
N PRO A 100 16.42 5.50 -9.04
CA PRO A 100 15.40 5.82 -8.05
C PRO A 100 13.95 5.71 -8.55
N ALA A 101 13.69 6.05 -9.82
CA ALA A 101 12.36 5.92 -10.42
C ALA A 101 11.87 4.45 -10.47
N GLN A 102 12.77 3.49 -10.64
CA GLN A 102 12.44 2.06 -10.63
C GLN A 102 12.30 1.53 -9.20
N LEU A 103 13.12 2.00 -8.27
CA LEU A 103 12.98 1.65 -6.84
C LEU A 103 11.63 2.10 -6.28
N SER A 104 11.23 3.34 -6.57
CA SER A 104 9.89 3.85 -6.25
C SER A 104 8.77 3.01 -6.87
N TRP A 105 8.94 2.57 -8.12
CA TRP A 105 7.99 1.65 -8.77
C TRP A 105 7.88 0.29 -8.07
N PHE A 106 9.00 -0.24 -7.57
CA PHE A 106 9.04 -1.54 -6.93
C PHE A 106 8.35 -1.59 -5.57
N LEU A 107 8.47 -0.52 -4.76
CA LEU A 107 8.04 -0.45 -3.36
C LEU A 107 6.65 -1.07 -3.14
N ASP A 108 5.69 -0.70 -3.99
CA ASP A 108 4.30 -1.14 -3.83
C ASP A 108 3.92 -2.36 -4.68
N ARG A 109 4.84 -2.92 -5.48
CA ARG A 109 4.47 -3.86 -6.56
C ARG A 109 5.26 -5.15 -6.55
N HIS A 110 6.59 -5.07 -6.64
CA HIS A 110 7.41 -6.21 -7.02
C HIS A 110 7.68 -7.21 -5.89
N PRO A 111 8.29 -6.80 -4.76
CA PRO A 111 8.69 -7.75 -3.72
C PRO A 111 7.52 -8.60 -3.23
N ASN A 112 6.35 -7.98 -3.13
CA ASN A 112 5.15 -8.59 -2.58
C ASN A 112 4.58 -9.69 -3.48
N ILE A 113 4.59 -9.50 -4.81
CA ILE A 113 4.17 -10.56 -5.75
C ILE A 113 5.24 -11.65 -5.83
N LEU A 114 6.53 -11.29 -5.83
CA LEU A 114 7.63 -12.25 -5.84
C LEU A 114 7.59 -13.18 -4.60
N TYR A 115 7.25 -12.64 -3.43
CA TYR A 115 7.01 -13.43 -2.22
C TYR A 115 5.99 -14.54 -2.46
N PHE A 116 4.81 -14.21 -2.97
CA PHE A 116 3.77 -15.21 -3.23
C PHE A 116 4.09 -16.18 -4.38
N LEU A 117 5.03 -15.83 -5.26
CA LEU A 117 5.57 -16.73 -6.27
C LEU A 117 6.68 -17.65 -5.73
N GLY A 118 7.01 -17.59 -4.44
CA GLY A 118 8.11 -18.35 -3.83
C GLY A 118 9.50 -17.84 -4.21
N ARG A 119 9.60 -16.64 -4.79
CA ARG A 119 10.85 -16.04 -5.29
C ARG A 119 11.46 -15.13 -4.23
N PHE A 120 11.77 -15.70 -3.06
CA PHE A 120 12.17 -14.94 -1.87
C PHE A 120 13.51 -14.22 -2.04
N LYS A 121 14.51 -14.85 -2.68
CA LYS A 121 15.83 -14.22 -2.90
C LYS A 121 15.72 -12.93 -3.76
N PRO A 122 15.05 -12.95 -4.94
CA PRO A 122 14.75 -11.72 -5.68
C PRO A 122 13.92 -10.71 -4.89
N ALA A 123 12.90 -11.17 -4.14
CA ALA A 123 12.07 -10.29 -3.32
C ALA A 123 12.91 -9.55 -2.27
N ARG A 124 13.81 -10.26 -1.58
CA ARG A 124 14.73 -9.69 -0.58
C ARG A 124 15.60 -8.63 -1.21
N ARG A 125 16.28 -8.97 -2.31
CA ARG A 125 17.19 -8.05 -3.00
C ARG A 125 16.52 -6.76 -3.42
N LEU A 126 15.29 -6.83 -3.95
CA LEU A 126 14.55 -5.64 -4.32
C LEU A 126 14.15 -4.83 -3.08
N MET A 127 13.64 -5.49 -2.04
CA MET A 127 13.24 -4.78 -0.80
C MET A 127 14.44 -4.12 -0.12
N ASP A 128 15.59 -4.80 -0.03
CA ASP A 128 16.82 -4.24 0.50
C ASP A 128 17.24 -3.00 -0.30
N ALA A 129 17.28 -3.09 -1.64
CA ALA A 129 17.67 -1.95 -2.49
C ALA A 129 16.71 -0.75 -2.38
N ILE A 130 15.40 -1.01 -2.27
CA ILE A 130 14.38 0.04 -2.06
C ILE A 130 14.61 0.74 -0.71
N LEU A 131 14.85 -0.04 0.34
CA LEU A 131 15.09 0.50 1.67
C LEU A 131 16.46 1.18 1.76
N GLU A 132 17.50 0.68 1.12
CA GLU A 132 18.81 1.33 1.03
C GLU A 132 18.72 2.72 0.38
N ASP A 133 18.03 2.85 -0.76
CA ASP A 133 17.80 4.16 -1.38
C ASP A 133 16.98 5.08 -0.45
N THR A 134 15.96 4.54 0.20
CA THR A 134 15.11 5.29 1.14
C THR A 134 15.89 5.80 2.35
N PHE A 135 16.74 4.95 2.95
CA PHE A 135 17.56 5.28 4.12
C PHE A 135 18.85 6.04 3.77
N SER A 136 19.25 6.10 2.49
CA SER A 136 20.39 6.91 2.04
C SER A 136 20.18 8.42 2.25
N ARG A 137 18.92 8.85 2.42
CA ARG A 137 18.53 10.24 2.69
C ARG A 137 17.68 10.30 3.97
N PRO A 138 18.30 10.14 5.15
CA PRO A 138 17.56 10.11 6.41
C PRO A 138 16.74 11.38 6.60
N ARG A 139 15.47 11.21 7.00
CA ARG A 139 14.57 12.31 7.37
C ARG A 139 13.93 11.98 8.71
N ALA A 140 13.57 13.02 9.45
CA ALA A 140 12.85 12.85 10.72
C ALA A 140 11.58 12.01 10.52
N GLY A 141 11.39 11.00 11.37
CA GLY A 141 10.25 10.08 11.32
C GLY A 141 10.29 9.01 10.23
N LEU A 142 11.34 8.96 9.40
CA LEU A 142 11.43 7.99 8.30
C LEU A 142 11.24 6.54 8.77
N SER A 143 11.87 6.14 9.88
CA SER A 143 11.71 4.78 10.42
C SER A 143 10.26 4.46 10.76
N PHE A 144 9.54 5.42 11.33
CA PHE A 144 8.11 5.24 11.63
C PHE A 144 7.29 5.08 10.35
N HIS A 145 7.55 5.91 9.33
CA HIS A 145 6.88 5.80 8.03
C HIS A 145 7.17 4.46 7.33
N MET A 146 8.39 3.94 7.46
CA MET A 146 8.82 2.68 6.84
C MET A 146 8.45 1.44 7.65
N LEU A 147 7.93 1.58 8.87
CA LEU A 147 7.57 0.47 9.73
C LEU A 147 6.65 -0.53 9.01
N GLY A 148 5.63 -0.06 8.29
CA GLY A 148 4.69 -0.91 7.56
C GLY A 148 5.30 -1.73 6.41
N TYR A 149 6.47 -1.36 5.89
CA TYR A 149 7.22 -2.11 4.87
C TYR A 149 8.25 -3.06 5.48
N ILE A 150 8.68 -2.80 6.72
CA ILE A 150 9.68 -3.58 7.42
C ILE A 150 9.01 -4.69 8.23
N TYR A 151 7.97 -4.34 9.00
CA TYR A 151 7.33 -5.25 9.92
C TYR A 151 5.81 -5.04 9.99
N LYS A 152 5.08 -6.16 9.96
CA LYS A 152 3.67 -6.25 10.37
C LYS A 152 3.52 -7.50 11.22
N PRO A 153 2.70 -7.47 12.29
CA PRO A 153 2.48 -8.63 13.18
C PRO A 153 1.55 -9.68 12.54
N VAL A 154 1.78 -10.02 11.27
CA VAL A 154 0.97 -10.97 10.50
C VAL A 154 1.81 -12.25 10.33
N PRO A 155 1.46 -13.39 10.95
CA PRO A 155 2.28 -14.58 10.82
C PRO A 155 2.38 -15.08 9.37
N ARG A 156 1.32 -15.01 8.57
CA ARG A 156 1.36 -15.40 7.15
C ARG A 156 0.55 -14.40 6.32
N PRO A 157 1.19 -13.58 5.47
CA PRO A 157 0.50 -12.65 4.60
C PRO A 157 -0.57 -13.37 3.76
N LYS A 158 -1.80 -12.84 3.77
CA LYS A 158 -2.89 -13.27 2.88
C LYS A 158 -3.10 -12.28 1.73
N SER A 159 -2.65 -11.04 1.90
CA SER A 159 -2.63 -10.00 0.89
C SER A 159 -1.20 -9.64 0.51
N ARG A 160 -0.99 -9.21 -0.74
CA ARG A 160 0.28 -8.62 -1.18
C ARG A 160 0.67 -7.41 -0.32
N LEU A 161 -0.29 -6.65 0.16
CA LEU A 161 -0.04 -5.46 0.98
C LEU A 161 0.44 -5.83 2.40
N ASP A 162 0.29 -7.07 2.84
CA ASP A 162 0.75 -7.53 4.16
C ASP A 162 2.19 -8.03 4.14
N VAL A 163 2.76 -8.24 2.95
CA VAL A 163 4.16 -8.67 2.81
C VAL A 163 5.08 -7.53 3.21
N THR A 164 6.08 -7.85 4.04
CA THR A 164 7.09 -6.91 4.54
C THR A 164 8.46 -7.57 4.48
N LEU A 165 9.52 -6.79 4.74
CA LEU A 165 10.89 -7.29 4.87
C LEU A 165 10.99 -8.48 5.84
N TYR A 166 10.36 -8.37 7.02
CA TYR A 166 10.28 -9.44 8.02
C TYR A 166 9.82 -10.78 7.41
N HIS A 167 8.74 -10.76 6.63
CA HIS A 167 8.21 -11.97 6.01
C HIS A 167 9.21 -12.58 5.04
N ILE A 168 9.84 -11.75 4.20
CA ILE A 168 10.80 -12.21 3.21
C ILE A 168 12.03 -12.83 3.88
N TYR A 169 12.59 -12.18 4.91
CA TYR A 169 13.74 -12.70 5.66
C TYR A 169 13.40 -14.03 6.34
N ARG A 170 12.22 -14.13 6.95
CA ARG A 170 11.78 -15.35 7.61
C ARG A 170 11.66 -16.55 6.65
N GLU A 171 11.11 -16.36 5.44
CA GLU A 171 11.06 -17.45 4.44
C GLU A 171 12.45 -17.89 3.94
N LEU A 172 13.46 -17.04 4.12
CA LEU A 172 14.86 -17.34 3.81
C LEU A 172 15.62 -17.95 5.01
N GLY A 173 14.97 -18.13 6.16
CA GLY A 173 15.61 -18.61 7.39
C GLY A 173 16.53 -17.57 8.04
N SER A 174 16.36 -16.28 7.71
CA SER A 174 17.13 -15.16 8.28
C SER A 174 16.26 -14.34 9.23
N SER A 175 16.91 -13.55 10.09
CA SER A 175 16.25 -12.64 11.03
C SER A 175 16.43 -11.19 10.58
N LEU A 176 15.61 -10.27 11.11
CA LEU A 176 15.79 -8.84 10.80
C LEU A 176 17.10 -8.27 11.37
N GLU A 177 17.77 -8.95 12.30
CA GLU A 177 19.11 -8.53 12.76
C GLU A 177 20.17 -8.65 11.67
N ASP A 178 19.96 -9.57 10.72
CA ASP A 178 20.85 -9.79 9.57
C ASP A 178 20.72 -8.68 8.52
N TRP A 179 19.67 -7.85 8.61
CA TRP A 179 19.46 -6.76 7.69
C TRP A 179 20.47 -5.63 7.96
N PRO A 180 21.31 -5.22 6.99
CA PRO A 180 22.39 -4.25 7.24
C PRO A 180 21.93 -2.89 7.81
N LEU A 181 20.69 -2.50 7.56
CA LEU A 181 20.13 -1.22 8.03
C LEU A 181 19.31 -1.35 9.33
N TRP A 182 19.30 -2.52 9.98
CA TRP A 182 18.57 -2.77 11.22
C TRP A 182 18.84 -1.70 12.28
N SER A 183 20.12 -1.44 12.55
CA SER A 183 20.56 -0.44 13.53
C SER A 183 20.10 0.97 13.15
N SER A 184 20.23 1.35 11.88
CA SER A 184 19.78 2.66 11.37
C SER A 184 18.26 2.82 11.48
N PHE A 185 17.50 1.78 11.17
CA PHE A 185 16.05 1.76 11.31
C PHE A 185 15.63 1.99 12.77
N VAL A 186 16.14 1.19 13.71
CA VAL A 186 15.81 1.32 15.14
C VAL A 186 16.26 2.68 15.70
N LYS A 187 17.45 3.15 15.32
CA LYS A 187 17.96 4.46 15.77
C LYS A 187 17.20 5.66 15.22
N GLY A 188 16.51 5.50 14.09
CA GLY A 188 15.76 6.58 13.45
C GLY A 188 14.38 6.87 14.04
N PHE A 189 13.89 6.08 15.00
CA PHE A 189 12.68 6.41 15.76
C PHE A 189 12.93 7.54 16.75
N HIS A 190 11.93 8.41 16.95
CA HIS A 190 12.00 9.43 17.99
C HIS A 190 12.02 8.79 19.40
N LEU A 191 12.83 9.31 20.33
CA LEU A 191 13.00 8.74 21.69
C LEU A 191 11.68 8.56 22.45
N LYS A 192 10.75 9.50 22.32
CA LYS A 192 9.41 9.40 22.91
C LYS A 192 8.62 8.16 22.45
N VAL A 193 8.86 7.63 21.25
CA VAL A 193 8.22 6.37 20.79
C VAL A 193 8.65 5.19 21.67
N PHE A 194 9.93 5.13 22.07
CA PHE A 194 10.42 4.13 23.01
C PHE A 194 9.86 4.34 24.43
N GLN A 195 9.64 5.60 24.84
CA GLN A 195 9.03 5.91 26.13
C GLN A 195 7.58 5.42 26.21
N VAL A 196 6.74 5.74 25.21
CA VAL A 196 5.33 5.32 25.20
C VAL A 196 5.18 3.80 25.06
N THR A 197 6.09 3.15 24.35
CA THR A 197 6.06 1.68 24.24
C THR A 197 6.69 0.98 25.43
N GLY A 198 7.44 1.63 26.31
CA GLY A 198 8.16 0.98 27.41
C GLY A 198 9.18 -0.07 26.97
N ILE A 199 9.57 -0.09 25.70
CA ILE A 199 10.66 -0.90 25.16
C ILE A 199 11.77 0.08 24.80
N SER A 200 12.93 -0.05 25.44
CA SER A 200 14.06 0.82 25.15
C SER A 200 14.64 0.56 23.77
N GLN A 201 15.28 1.57 23.19
CA GLN A 201 15.99 1.46 21.92
C GLN A 201 17.05 0.34 21.95
N GLN A 202 17.77 0.19 23.07
CA GLN A 202 18.79 -0.85 23.22
C GLN A 202 18.20 -2.26 23.30
N GLN A 203 17.05 -2.43 23.96
CA GLN A 203 16.34 -3.71 23.97
C GLN A 203 15.92 -4.10 22.55
N LEU A 204 15.31 -3.18 21.80
CA LEU A 204 14.89 -3.45 20.43
C LEU A 204 16.09 -3.74 19.52
N LEU A 205 17.20 -2.99 19.63
CA LEU A 205 18.41 -3.25 18.86
C LEU A 205 18.96 -4.66 19.08
N ARG A 206 18.91 -5.18 20.32
CA ARG A 206 19.44 -6.50 20.70
C ARG A 206 18.49 -7.65 20.37
N ASP A 207 17.19 -7.39 20.33
CA ASP A 207 16.18 -8.42 20.12
C ASP A 207 15.08 -7.92 19.16
N PRO A 208 15.18 -8.25 17.86
CA PRO A 208 14.14 -7.91 16.88
C PRO A 208 12.79 -8.58 17.15
N SER A 209 12.72 -9.63 17.98
CA SER A 209 11.43 -10.27 18.30
C SER A 209 10.51 -9.33 19.10
N LEU A 210 11.09 -8.34 19.79
CA LEU A 210 10.36 -7.28 20.48
C LEU A 210 9.58 -6.34 19.54
N LEU A 211 9.84 -6.37 18.22
CA LEU A 211 9.09 -5.58 17.24
C LEU A 211 7.59 -5.83 17.32
N ARG A 212 7.17 -7.06 17.62
CA ARG A 212 5.75 -7.40 17.76
C ARG A 212 5.12 -6.57 18.87
N ALA A 213 5.67 -6.69 20.08
CA ALA A 213 5.17 -5.97 21.25
C ALA A 213 5.31 -4.46 21.08
N PHE A 214 6.39 -4.00 20.44
CA PHE A 214 6.61 -2.60 20.10
C PHE A 214 5.50 -2.03 19.20
N CYS A 215 5.16 -2.74 18.12
CA CYS A 215 4.08 -2.33 17.20
C CYS A 215 2.71 -2.40 17.87
N GLU A 216 2.42 -3.46 18.64
CA GLU A 216 1.16 -3.61 19.37
C GLU A 216 0.94 -2.47 20.38
N ARG A 217 2.01 -2.04 21.07
CA ARG A 217 1.96 -0.89 21.99
C ARG A 217 1.82 0.45 21.27
N ILE A 218 2.48 0.64 20.12
CA ILE A 218 2.26 1.80 19.25
C ILE A 218 0.79 1.88 18.82
N SER A 219 0.23 0.77 18.32
CA SER A 219 -1.16 0.74 17.87
C SER A 219 -2.12 1.07 19.01
N ARG A 220 -1.91 0.50 20.19
CA ARG A 220 -2.74 0.82 21.37
C ARG A 220 -2.69 2.30 21.74
N GLU A 221 -1.50 2.89 21.80
CA GLU A 221 -1.34 4.32 22.13
C GLU A 221 -2.01 5.21 21.07
N LEU A 222 -1.93 4.84 19.80
CA LEU A 222 -2.65 5.55 18.74
C LEU A 222 -4.16 5.40 18.92
N ASP A 223 -4.67 4.19 19.14
CA ASP A 223 -6.11 3.94 19.31
C ASP A 223 -6.69 4.74 20.50
N GLU A 224 -5.94 4.86 21.60
CA GLU A 224 -6.32 5.67 22.77
C GLU A 224 -6.36 7.18 22.48
N ARG A 225 -5.49 7.67 21.59
CA ARG A 225 -5.38 9.11 21.28
C ARG A 225 -6.25 9.58 20.13
N LEU A 226 -6.61 8.70 19.20
CA LEU A 226 -7.21 9.07 17.91
C LEU A 226 -8.75 8.99 17.93
N SER A 227 -9.40 9.97 18.58
CA SER A 227 -10.88 10.00 18.67
C SER A 227 -11.60 10.15 17.33
N ALA A 228 -11.02 10.83 16.33
CA ALA A 228 -11.62 10.96 14.99
C ALA A 228 -11.21 9.82 14.04
N GLY A 229 -10.25 8.98 14.44
CA GLY A 229 -9.71 7.85 13.69
C GLY A 229 -8.74 8.23 12.56
N VAL A 230 -8.20 9.46 12.56
CA VAL A 230 -7.25 9.93 11.52
C VAL A 230 -5.91 10.23 12.16
N SER A 231 -4.87 9.49 11.77
CA SER A 231 -3.51 9.66 12.28
C SER A 231 -2.65 10.58 11.40
N ARG A 232 -1.75 11.34 12.04
CA ARG A 232 -0.60 12.05 11.48
C ARG A 232 0.72 11.26 11.65
N GLY A 233 0.63 9.96 11.88
CA GLY A 233 1.77 9.07 12.09
C GLY A 233 2.48 9.34 13.41
N GLU A 234 3.81 9.36 13.38
CA GLU A 234 4.67 9.48 14.58
C GLU A 234 4.31 10.71 15.44
N ARG A 235 3.82 11.78 14.82
CA ARG A 235 3.43 13.02 15.51
C ARG A 235 2.39 12.80 16.61
N ASP A 236 1.46 11.86 16.42
CA ASP A 236 0.41 11.62 17.42
C ASP A 236 0.95 10.94 18.69
N LEU A 237 2.14 10.31 18.60
CA LEU A 237 2.82 9.69 19.73
C LEU A 237 3.73 10.68 20.47
N ILE A 238 4.40 11.57 19.73
CA ILE A 238 5.46 12.44 20.28
C ILE A 238 4.96 13.81 20.77
N GLU A 239 3.82 14.27 20.25
CA GLU A 239 3.18 15.51 20.69
C GLU A 239 2.43 15.33 22.01
N SER A 240 2.08 16.44 22.67
CA SER A 240 1.28 16.41 23.90
C SER A 240 -0.15 15.97 23.61
N ALA A 241 -0.79 15.30 24.58
CA ALA A 241 -2.19 14.88 24.49
C ALA A 241 -3.13 16.03 24.11
N ALA A 242 -2.93 17.22 24.70
CA ALA A 242 -3.72 18.41 24.39
C ALA A 242 -3.59 18.92 22.94
N LYS A 243 -2.45 18.66 22.27
CA LYS A 243 -2.25 19.05 20.87
C LYS A 243 -2.86 18.02 19.92
N VAL A 244 -2.75 16.73 20.25
CA VAL A 244 -3.39 15.65 19.51
C VAL A 244 -4.91 15.76 19.58
N LEU A 245 -5.46 16.01 20.78
CA LEU A 245 -6.91 16.19 20.98
C LEU A 245 -7.48 17.33 20.13
N ARG A 246 -6.86 18.52 20.18
CA ARG A 246 -7.27 19.67 19.34
C ARG A 246 -7.29 19.31 17.86
N TYR A 247 -6.29 18.57 17.38
CA TYR A 247 -6.27 18.12 15.99
C TYR A 247 -7.40 17.12 15.68
N GLN A 248 -7.69 16.17 16.58
CA GLN A 248 -8.78 15.22 16.37
C GLN A 248 -10.15 15.94 16.35
N GLU A 249 -10.37 16.94 17.20
CA GLU A 249 -11.56 17.78 17.18
C GLU A 249 -11.71 18.55 15.84
N ASP A 250 -10.61 19.12 15.33
CA ASP A 250 -10.57 19.77 14.02
C ASP A 250 -10.93 18.83 12.88
N VAL A 251 -10.40 17.61 12.92
CA VAL A 251 -10.71 16.57 11.92
C VAL A 251 -12.16 16.15 12.03
N ALA A 252 -12.67 15.90 13.23
CA ALA A 252 -14.05 15.47 13.47
C ALA A 252 -15.05 16.49 12.90
N ARG A 253 -14.80 17.80 13.09
CA ARG A 253 -15.64 18.87 12.50
C ARG A 253 -15.70 18.83 10.97
N LYS A 254 -14.58 18.49 10.33
CA LYS A 254 -14.51 18.41 8.86
C LYS A 254 -15.05 17.08 8.32
N LYS A 255 -15.09 16.05 9.16
CA LYS A 255 -15.43 14.68 8.75
C LYS A 255 -16.84 14.58 8.19
N GLU A 256 -17.85 15.19 8.82
CA GLU A 256 -19.24 15.05 8.36
C GLU A 256 -19.44 15.63 6.96
N ALA A 257 -18.92 16.83 6.69
CA ALA A 257 -19.00 17.44 5.36
C ALA A 257 -18.32 16.59 4.26
N ILE A 258 -17.20 15.95 4.60
CA ILE A 258 -16.51 15.01 3.70
C ILE A 258 -17.37 13.76 3.50
N MET A 259 -17.92 13.18 4.57
CA MET A 259 -18.76 11.99 4.50
C MET A 259 -20.03 12.22 3.68
N ASP A 260 -20.66 13.38 3.79
CA ASP A 260 -21.83 13.73 2.96
C ASP A 260 -21.49 13.89 1.48
N SER A 261 -20.31 14.44 1.17
CA SER A 261 -19.81 14.49 -0.21
C SER A 261 -19.53 13.09 -0.75
N VAL A 262 -18.96 12.21 0.08
CA VAL A 262 -18.73 10.80 -0.26
C VAL A 262 -20.05 10.07 -0.50
N ARG A 263 -21.04 10.17 0.40
CA ARG A 263 -22.37 9.54 0.26
C ARG A 263 -23.06 9.95 -1.04
N ARG A 264 -23.07 11.25 -1.36
CA ARG A 264 -23.65 11.76 -2.62
C ARG A 264 -22.97 11.17 -3.86
N ARG A 265 -21.63 11.10 -3.85
CA ARG A 265 -20.87 10.50 -4.96
C ARG A 265 -21.12 9.00 -5.06
N GLU A 266 -21.25 8.31 -3.94
CA GLU A 266 -21.55 6.89 -3.91
C GLU A 266 -22.94 6.59 -4.52
N GLN A 267 -23.94 7.44 -4.27
CA GLN A 267 -25.25 7.34 -4.90
C GLN A 267 -25.16 7.51 -6.42
N GLN A 268 -24.46 8.55 -6.90
CA GLN A 268 -24.26 8.79 -8.34
C GLN A 268 -23.60 7.59 -9.03
N VAL A 269 -22.57 7.00 -8.40
CA VAL A 269 -21.88 5.82 -8.96
C VAL A 269 -22.83 4.61 -9.00
N ALA A 270 -23.70 4.42 -8.01
CA ALA A 270 -24.69 3.33 -7.98
C ALA A 270 -25.86 3.52 -8.96
N GLU A 271 -26.12 4.75 -9.40
CA GLU A 271 -27.05 5.05 -10.51
C GLU A 271 -26.43 4.71 -11.87
N ILE A 272 -25.15 5.07 -12.06
CA ILE A 272 -24.41 4.80 -13.30
C ILE A 272 -24.10 3.30 -13.47
N PHE A 273 -23.81 2.59 -12.37
CA PHE A 273 -23.44 1.18 -12.35
C PHE A 273 -24.41 0.36 -11.49
N PRO A 274 -25.53 -0.13 -12.08
CA PRO A 274 -26.57 -0.85 -11.34
C PRO A 274 -26.11 -2.13 -10.65
N ASP A 275 -25.00 -2.73 -11.10
CA ASP A 275 -24.43 -3.93 -10.48
C ASP A 275 -23.73 -3.66 -9.14
N LEU A 276 -23.66 -2.40 -8.69
CA LEU A 276 -23.29 -2.05 -7.33
C LEU A 276 -24.43 -2.13 -6.31
N ARG A 277 -25.69 -2.23 -6.78
CA ARG A 277 -26.86 -2.42 -5.91
C ARG A 277 -26.92 -3.85 -5.36
#